data_AF-W8CEW8-F1
#
_entry.id   AF-W8CEW8-F1
#
_cell.length_a   1.000
_cell.length_b   1.000
_cell.length_c   1.000
_cell.angle_alpha   90.00
_cell.angle_beta   90.00
_cell.angle_gamma   90.00
#
_symmetry.space_group_name_H-M   'P 1'
#
loop_
_entity.id
_entity.type
_entity.pdbx_description
1 polymer ?
#
loop_
_entity_poly.entity_id
_entity_poly.type
_entity_poly.pdbx_seq_one_letter_code
_entity_poly.pdbx_strand_id
1 'polypeptide(L)'
;SNEKISGPGVTYIVKYLGCIEVLRSMRSLDFTTRSQITREAISLLSEAVPGTKGAPRKRKPPSKALSSILGKSNLQFAGMSINLNISTCSLNLMTRDCKQIIADHHMQSISFASGGDPDTTDYVAYVAKDPVNRRACHILECPDGLAQDV
;
A
#
# COMPACT_ATOMS: atom_id res chain seq x y z
N SER A 1 18.39 -13.23 -3.78
CA SER A 1 18.91 -13.79 -5.05
C SER A 1 17.87 -13.59 -6.14
N ASN A 2 18.22 -12.85 -7.20
CA ASN A 2 17.33 -12.35 -8.26
C ASN A 2 16.51 -13.44 -8.99
N GLU A 3 16.90 -14.71 -8.92
CA GLU A 3 16.20 -15.83 -9.56
C GLU A 3 14.81 -16.12 -8.99
N LYS A 4 14.51 -15.73 -7.74
CA LYS A 4 13.18 -15.97 -7.13
C LYS A 4 12.06 -15.16 -7.79
N ILE A 5 12.39 -14.02 -8.39
CA ILE A 5 11.41 -13.08 -8.95
C ILE A 5 11.14 -13.35 -10.45
N SER A 6 12.06 -14.06 -11.11
CA SER A 6 11.92 -14.51 -12.51
C SER A 6 11.08 -15.79 -12.65
N GLY A 7 10.80 -16.50 -11.55
CA GLY A 7 9.89 -17.65 -11.50
C GLY A 7 8.45 -17.27 -11.11
N PRO A 8 7.72 -18.07 -10.32
CA PRO A 8 6.32 -17.80 -9.92
C PRO A 8 6.15 -16.62 -8.94
N GLY A 9 7.19 -15.80 -8.71
CA GLY A 9 7.22 -14.72 -7.73
C GLY A 9 7.46 -15.20 -6.29
N VAL A 10 7.56 -14.26 -5.38
CA VAL A 10 7.68 -14.49 -3.93
C VAL A 10 6.37 -14.13 -3.26
N THR A 11 5.82 -15.06 -2.46
CA THR A 11 4.57 -14.81 -1.73
C THR A 11 4.84 -14.46 -0.27
N TYR A 12 4.29 -13.35 0.17
CA TYR A 12 4.33 -12.87 1.55
C TYR A 12 2.91 -12.86 2.14
N ILE A 13 2.80 -13.16 3.43
CA ILE A 13 1.54 -13.03 4.16
C ILE A 13 1.54 -11.66 4.83
N VAL A 14 0.66 -10.78 4.36
CA VAL A 14 0.56 -9.38 4.82
C VAL A 14 -0.90 -9.05 5.12
N LYS A 15 -1.14 -7.96 5.84
CA LYS A 15 -2.48 -7.46 6.09
C LYS A 15 -2.77 -6.28 5.17
N TYR A 16 -3.81 -6.38 4.36
CA TYR A 16 -4.20 -5.30 3.47
C TYR A 16 -5.06 -4.28 4.22
N LEU A 17 -4.67 -3.01 4.22
CA LEU A 17 -5.42 -1.95 4.90
C LEU A 17 -6.38 -1.19 3.99
N GLY A 18 -6.34 -1.50 2.70
CA GLY A 18 -7.13 -0.80 1.69
C GLY A 18 -6.26 0.11 0.81
N CYS A 19 -6.93 0.99 0.09
CA CYS A 19 -6.27 1.96 -0.76
C CYS A 19 -6.94 3.32 -0.69
N ILE A 20 -6.20 4.35 -1.09
CA ILE A 20 -6.69 5.71 -1.22
C ILE A 20 -6.39 6.25 -2.61
N GLU A 21 -7.40 6.84 -3.24
CA GLU A 21 -7.25 7.45 -4.56
C GLU A 21 -6.19 8.55 -4.52
N VAL A 22 -5.34 8.61 -5.54
CA VAL A 22 -4.36 9.69 -5.71
C VAL A 22 -4.75 10.46 -6.96
N LEU A 23 -5.07 11.75 -6.80
CA LEU A 23 -5.56 12.67 -7.83
C LEU A 23 -4.44 13.36 -8.63
N ARG A 24 -3.18 13.30 -8.15
CA ARG A 24 -1.99 13.83 -8.85
C ARG A 24 -0.99 12.74 -9.24
N SER A 25 -0.26 12.97 -10.33
CA SER A 25 0.74 12.00 -10.81
C SER A 25 1.95 11.98 -9.90
N MET A 26 2.32 10.81 -9.38
CA MET A 26 3.52 10.66 -8.54
C MET A 26 4.79 11.18 -9.23
N ARG A 27 4.87 11.05 -10.57
CA ARG A 27 6.00 11.58 -11.36
C ARG A 27 6.06 13.11 -11.41
N SER A 28 4.96 13.80 -11.17
CA SER A 28 4.90 15.27 -11.15
C SER A 28 5.19 15.88 -9.77
N LEU A 29 5.40 15.05 -8.76
CA LEU A 29 5.60 15.45 -7.38
C LEU A 29 7.06 15.27 -6.97
N ASP A 30 7.56 16.16 -6.12
CA ASP A 30 8.87 15.99 -5.51
C ASP A 30 8.89 14.80 -4.54
N PHE A 31 10.08 14.36 -4.14
CA PHE A 31 10.22 13.21 -3.24
C PHE A 31 9.53 13.46 -1.89
N THR A 32 9.69 14.68 -1.35
CA THR A 32 9.09 15.09 -0.08
C THR A 32 7.57 14.94 -0.09
N THR A 33 6.88 15.43 -1.13
CA THR A 33 5.42 15.30 -1.23
C THR A 33 5.01 13.84 -1.39
N ARG A 34 5.77 13.03 -2.14
CA ARG A 34 5.49 11.59 -2.29
C ARG A 34 5.56 10.85 -0.96
N SER A 35 6.59 11.12 -0.15
CA SER A 35 6.72 10.55 1.19
C SER A 35 5.64 11.05 2.16
N GLN A 36 5.20 12.30 2.03
CA GLN A 36 4.08 12.82 2.82
C GLN A 36 2.76 12.14 2.44
N ILE A 37 2.53 11.90 1.15
CA ILE A 37 1.34 11.18 0.66
C ILE A 37 1.28 9.77 1.22
N THR A 38 2.37 9.01 1.17
CA THR A 38 2.38 7.63 1.70
C THR A 38 2.19 7.62 3.20
N ARG A 39 2.85 8.51 3.95
CA ARG A 39 2.67 8.64 5.40
C ARG A 39 1.22 8.97 5.77
N GLU A 40 0.61 9.93 5.08
CA GLU A 40 -0.78 10.33 5.34
C GLU A 40 -1.74 9.18 4.98
N ALA A 41 -1.52 8.49 3.86
CA ALA A 41 -2.31 7.33 3.45
C ALA A 41 -2.24 6.20 4.49
N ILE A 42 -1.05 5.90 5.02
CA ILE A 42 -0.86 4.93 6.11
C ILE A 42 -1.65 5.37 7.34
N SER A 43 -1.48 6.62 7.79
CA SER A 43 -2.18 7.14 8.96
C SER A 43 -3.70 7.00 8.82
N LEU A 44 -4.27 7.48 7.70
CA LEU A 44 -5.71 7.46 7.45
C LEU A 44 -6.29 6.04 7.44
N LEU A 45 -5.62 5.09 6.77
CA LEU A 45 -6.11 3.72 6.69
C LEU A 45 -5.85 2.95 7.99
N SER A 46 -4.76 3.22 8.71
CA SER A 46 -4.50 2.60 10.01
C SER A 46 -5.54 3.00 11.07
N GLU A 47 -6.02 4.25 11.04
CA GLU A 47 -7.11 4.72 11.93
C GLU A 47 -8.46 4.13 11.54
N ALA A 48 -8.71 3.95 10.23
CA ALA A 48 -9.97 3.42 9.73
C ALA A 48 -10.11 1.91 9.93
N VAL A 49 -9.00 1.17 10.07
CA VAL A 49 -8.99 -0.29 10.20
C VAL A 49 -8.75 -0.70 11.65
N PRO A 50 -9.72 -1.33 12.33
CA PRO A 50 -9.53 -1.80 13.69
C PRO A 50 -8.48 -2.93 13.78
N GLY A 51 -7.61 -2.87 14.79
CA GLY A 51 -6.65 -3.92 15.09
C GLY A 51 -5.36 -3.91 14.26
N THR A 52 -4.96 -2.76 13.73
CA THR A 52 -3.62 -2.53 13.15
C THR A 52 -2.59 -2.23 14.24
N LYS A 53 -1.33 -2.63 14.04
CA LYS A 53 -0.21 -2.27 14.92
C LYS A 53 0.13 -0.80 14.70
N GLY A 54 -0.65 0.08 15.30
CA GLY A 54 -0.47 1.52 15.22
C GLY A 54 -1.23 2.15 16.37
N ALA A 55 -0.51 2.63 17.39
CA ALA A 55 -1.13 3.35 18.49
C ALA A 55 -1.97 4.52 17.95
N PRO A 56 -3.10 4.86 18.58
CA PRO A 56 -3.89 6.04 18.21
C PRO A 56 -3.08 7.29 18.60
N ARG A 57 -2.14 7.71 17.75
CA ARG A 57 -1.32 8.88 18.01
C ARG A 57 -2.06 10.11 17.55
N LYS A 58 -2.24 11.05 18.49
CA LYS A 58 -2.86 12.37 18.31
C LYS A 58 -2.45 13.01 16.99
N ARG A 59 -3.46 13.23 16.14
CA ARG A 59 -3.45 13.95 14.87
C ARG A 59 -2.46 15.12 14.82
N LYS A 60 -1.70 15.18 13.73
CA LYS A 60 -1.55 16.46 12.99
C LYS A 60 -2.70 16.50 11.98
N PRO A 61 -3.47 17.60 11.89
CA PRO A 61 -4.53 17.71 10.88
C PRO A 61 -3.94 17.55 9.48
N PRO A 62 -4.66 16.88 8.54
CA PRO A 62 -4.21 16.72 7.17
C PRO A 62 -3.92 18.10 6.60
N SER A 63 -2.73 18.28 6.04
CA SER A 63 -2.39 19.56 5.41
C SER A 63 -3.36 19.79 4.24
N LYS A 64 -3.87 21.02 4.10
CA LYS A 64 -4.79 21.39 2.99
C LYS A 64 -4.20 21.06 1.60
N ALA A 65 -2.87 20.98 1.50
CA ALA A 65 -2.17 20.56 0.29
C ALA A 65 -2.44 19.09 -0.06
N LEU A 66 -2.42 18.20 0.93
CA LEU A 66 -2.62 16.76 0.72
C LEU A 66 -4.08 16.41 0.41
N SER A 67 -5.05 17.15 0.94
CA SER A 67 -6.47 16.97 0.58
C SER A 67 -6.78 17.25 -0.90
N SER A 68 -5.91 17.98 -1.61
CA SER A 68 -6.03 18.18 -3.06
C SER A 68 -5.42 17.03 -3.88
N ILE A 69 -4.65 16.14 -3.23
CA ILE A 69 -3.90 15.06 -3.86
C ILE A 69 -4.50 13.70 -3.50
N LEU A 70 -4.94 13.52 -2.26
CA LEU A 70 -5.62 12.32 -1.79
C LEU A 70 -7.12 12.46 -2.00
N GLY A 71 -7.72 11.47 -2.67
CA GLY A 71 -9.15 11.38 -2.93
C GLY A 71 -9.85 10.46 -1.95
N LYS A 72 -10.76 9.63 -2.47
CA LYS A 72 -11.57 8.72 -1.65
C LYS A 72 -10.77 7.50 -1.20
N SER A 73 -10.95 7.09 0.05
CA SER A 73 -10.44 5.82 0.58
C SER A 73 -11.40 4.66 0.24
N ASN A 74 -10.84 3.54 -0.20
CA ASN A 74 -11.54 2.28 -0.41
C ASN A 74 -11.09 1.25 0.63
N LEU A 75 -12.04 0.85 1.49
CA LEU A 75 -11.83 -0.05 2.62
C LEU A 75 -12.46 -1.44 2.41
N GLN A 76 -12.85 -1.80 1.19
CA GLN A 76 -13.64 -3.00 0.90
C GLN A 76 -13.01 -4.31 1.43
N PHE A 77 -11.67 -4.41 1.43
CA PHE A 77 -10.91 -5.58 1.90
C PHE A 77 -9.95 -5.21 3.04
N ALA A 78 -10.22 -4.11 3.73
CA ALA A 78 -9.33 -3.56 4.73
C ALA A 78 -9.32 -4.43 6.01
N GLY A 79 -8.14 -4.62 6.59
CA GLY A 79 -7.90 -5.48 7.76
C GLY A 79 -7.79 -6.97 7.45
N MET A 80 -7.92 -7.39 6.19
CA MET A 80 -7.82 -8.80 5.80
C MET A 80 -6.37 -9.24 5.67
N SER A 81 -6.05 -10.43 6.19
CA SER A 81 -4.77 -11.10 5.90
C SER A 81 -4.82 -11.72 4.50
N ILE A 82 -3.86 -11.34 3.67
CA ILE A 82 -3.78 -11.69 2.25
C ILE A 82 -2.41 -12.30 1.91
N ASN A 83 -2.38 -13.06 0.83
CA ASN A 83 -1.16 -13.46 0.16
C ASN A 83 -0.81 -12.39 -0.87
N LEU A 84 0.33 -11.71 -0.67
CA LEU A 84 0.93 -10.81 -1.64
C LEU A 84 2.00 -11.58 -2.42
N ASN A 85 1.74 -11.86 -3.69
CA ASN A 85 2.74 -12.42 -4.59
C ASN A 85 3.43 -11.30 -5.38
N ILE A 86 4.75 -11.24 -5.28
CA ILE A 86 5.61 -10.28 -5.97
C ILE A 86 6.37 -11.01 -7.06
N SER A 87 6.04 -10.72 -8.32
CA SER A 87 6.72 -11.25 -9.50
C SER A 87 7.31 -10.13 -10.34
N THR A 88 8.17 -10.48 -11.31
CA THR A 88 8.71 -9.50 -12.27
C THR A 88 7.63 -8.92 -13.20
N CYS A 89 6.46 -9.56 -13.29
CA CYS A 89 5.36 -9.15 -14.15
C CYS A 89 4.27 -8.36 -13.41
N SER A 90 3.85 -8.82 -12.22
CA SER A 90 2.78 -8.18 -11.44
C SER A 90 2.90 -8.40 -9.93
N LEU A 91 2.21 -7.54 -9.17
CA LEU A 91 1.84 -7.74 -7.77
C LEU A 91 0.43 -8.31 -7.72
N ASN A 92 0.29 -9.54 -7.20
CA ASN A 92 -1.00 -10.17 -7.02
C ASN A 92 -1.38 -10.19 -5.54
N LEU A 93 -2.55 -9.65 -5.21
CA LEU A 93 -3.13 -9.64 -3.87
C LEU A 93 -4.27 -10.64 -3.86
N MET A 94 -4.14 -11.69 -3.07
CA MET A 94 -5.09 -12.80 -3.01
C MET A 94 -5.49 -13.10 -1.57
N THR A 95 -6.72 -13.57 -1.35
CA THR A 95 -7.14 -14.04 -0.03
C THR A 95 -6.25 -15.17 0.49
N ARG A 96 -6.16 -15.33 1.81
CA ARG A 96 -5.30 -16.35 2.45
C ARG A 96 -5.63 -17.79 2.01
N ASP A 97 -6.88 -18.05 1.66
CA ASP A 97 -7.35 -19.34 1.16
C ASP A 97 -7.16 -19.54 -0.35
N CYS A 98 -6.52 -18.58 -1.02
CA CYS A 98 -6.25 -18.55 -2.45
C CYS A 98 -7.47 -18.63 -3.36
N LYS A 99 -8.69 -18.36 -2.85
CA LYS A 99 -9.92 -18.49 -3.63
C LYS A 99 -10.30 -17.23 -4.40
N GLN A 100 -9.88 -16.06 -3.93
CA GLN A 100 -10.28 -14.79 -4.51
C GLN A 100 -9.08 -13.87 -4.71
N ILE A 101 -8.91 -13.40 -5.96
CA ILE A 101 -7.98 -12.32 -6.29
C ILE A 101 -8.65 -11.00 -5.91
N ILE A 102 -8.00 -10.25 -5.02
CA ILE A 102 -8.42 -8.93 -4.56
C ILE A 102 -7.97 -7.87 -5.56
N ALA A 103 -6.72 -7.95 -6.00
CA ALA A 103 -6.15 -7.07 -7.01
C ALA A 103 -4.99 -7.76 -7.74
N ASP A 104 -4.80 -7.38 -9.01
CA ASP A 104 -3.64 -7.76 -9.81
C ASP A 104 -3.08 -6.50 -10.48
N HIS A 105 -1.92 -6.07 -10.01
CA HIS A 105 -1.28 -4.83 -10.43
C HIS A 105 -0.03 -5.14 -11.24
N HIS A 106 -0.08 -4.89 -12.55
CA HIS A 106 1.09 -5.08 -13.40
C HIS A 106 2.26 -4.20 -12.94
N MET A 107 3.49 -4.72 -12.94
CA MET A 107 4.67 -4.00 -12.46
C MET A 107 4.89 -2.67 -13.18
N GLN A 108 4.52 -2.58 -14.46
CA GLN A 108 4.57 -1.33 -15.23
C GLN A 108 3.54 -0.27 -14.80
N SER A 109 2.48 -0.67 -14.10
CA SER A 109 1.44 0.23 -13.58
C SER A 109 1.81 0.84 -12.22
N ILE A 110 2.78 0.23 -11.53
CA ILE A 110 3.32 0.72 -10.27
C ILE A 110 4.22 1.92 -10.56
N SER A 111 3.97 3.01 -9.85
CA SER A 111 4.60 4.31 -10.09
C SER A 111 5.43 4.82 -8.92
N PHE A 112 5.22 4.25 -7.74
CA PHE A 112 5.95 4.58 -6.52
C PHE A 112 5.76 3.46 -5.50
N ALA A 113 6.77 3.20 -4.69
CA ALA A 113 6.68 2.37 -3.51
C ALA A 113 7.56 3.01 -2.41
N SER A 114 7.08 2.99 -1.18
CA SER A 114 7.88 3.35 -0.01
C SER A 114 7.48 2.51 1.18
N GLY A 115 8.45 2.17 2.02
CA GLY A 115 8.17 1.78 3.39
C GLY A 115 7.56 2.95 4.19
N GLY A 116 7.06 2.61 5.37
CA GLY A 116 6.65 3.59 6.38
C GLY A 116 7.84 4.36 6.97
N ASP A 117 7.53 5.23 7.92
CA ASP A 117 8.51 6.00 8.66
C ASP A 117 9.05 5.21 9.88
N PRO A 118 10.00 5.74 10.66
CA PRO A 118 10.53 5.03 11.84
C PRO A 118 9.48 4.68 12.90
N ASP A 119 8.30 5.30 12.85
CA ASP A 119 7.17 5.00 13.74
C ASP A 119 6.19 3.97 13.12
N THR A 120 6.25 3.76 11.80
CA THR A 120 5.39 2.87 11.00
C THR A 120 6.23 1.91 10.14
N THR A 121 7.32 1.40 10.71
CA THR A 121 8.30 0.56 9.99
C THR A 121 7.71 -0.72 9.41
N ASP A 122 6.60 -1.20 9.97
CA ASP A 122 5.90 -2.41 9.55
C ASP A 122 4.95 -2.16 8.36
N TYR A 123 4.83 -0.94 7.86
CA TYR A 123 3.92 -0.59 6.78
C TYR A 123 4.65 -0.41 5.46
N VAL A 124 4.02 -0.87 4.39
CA VAL A 124 4.46 -0.68 3.01
C VAL A 124 3.35 0.01 2.24
N ALA A 125 3.72 1.04 1.49
CA ALA A 125 2.83 1.80 0.62
C ALA A 125 3.30 1.70 -0.83
N TYR A 126 2.40 1.40 -1.75
CA TYR A 126 2.71 1.45 -3.18
C TYR A 126 1.58 2.09 -3.98
N VAL A 127 1.93 2.83 -5.03
CA VAL A 127 0.97 3.51 -5.90
C VAL A 127 0.89 2.79 -7.23
N ALA A 128 -0.24 2.15 -7.46
CA ALA A 128 -0.52 1.41 -8.69
C ALA A 128 -1.64 2.07 -9.49
N LYS A 129 -1.72 1.69 -10.76
CA LYS A 129 -2.88 1.97 -11.60
C LYS A 129 -3.63 0.70 -11.94
N ASP A 130 -4.94 0.74 -11.78
CA ASP A 130 -5.82 -0.37 -12.13
C ASP A 130 -7.16 0.15 -12.69
N PRO A 131 -7.91 -0.66 -13.44
CA PRO A 131 -9.18 -0.23 -14.05
C PRO A 131 -10.27 0.18 -13.05
N VAL A 132 -10.18 -0.28 -11.80
CA VAL A 132 -11.19 -0.11 -10.75
C VAL A 132 -10.92 1.16 -9.92
N ASN A 133 -9.72 1.28 -9.37
CA ASN A 133 -9.27 2.36 -8.49
C ASN A 133 -8.48 3.45 -9.24
N ARG A 134 -8.33 3.33 -10.57
CA ARG A 134 -7.58 4.23 -11.47
C ARG A 134 -6.12 4.42 -11.08
N ARG A 135 -5.85 5.30 -10.13
CA ARG A 135 -4.54 5.53 -9.51
C ARG A 135 -4.78 5.62 -8.02
N ALA A 136 -4.30 4.63 -7.29
CA ALA A 136 -4.49 4.56 -5.85
C ALA A 136 -3.20 4.15 -5.15
N CYS A 137 -3.05 4.65 -3.93
CA CYS A 137 -2.02 4.26 -2.99
C CYS A 137 -2.58 3.11 -2.14
N HIS A 138 -1.99 1.93 -2.27
CA HIS A 138 -2.34 0.72 -1.56
C HIS A 138 -1.43 0.58 -0.34
N ILE A 139 -2.01 0.28 0.82
CA ILE A 139 -1.27 0.14 2.06
C ILE A 139 -1.35 -1.30 2.58
N LEU A 140 -0.19 -1.82 2.93
CA LEU A 140 0.04 -3.16 3.45
C LEU A 140 0.72 -3.05 4.81
N GLU A 141 0.22 -3.78 5.80
CA GLU A 141 0.89 -3.99 7.08
C GLU A 141 1.59 -5.35 7.01
N CYS A 142 2.91 -5.33 7.12
CA CYS A 142 3.80 -6.47 7.05
C CYS A 142 4.26 -6.83 8.47
N PRO A 143 3.75 -7.93 9.07
CA PRO A 143 4.18 -8.35 10.39
C PRO A 143 5.65 -8.82 10.39
N ASP A 144 6.25 -8.87 11.58
CA ASP A 144 7.55 -9.52 11.84
C ASP A 144 8.74 -8.97 11.05
N GLY A 145 8.72 -7.67 10.71
CA GLY A 145 9.84 -7.00 10.03
C GLY A 145 9.92 -7.28 8.52
N LEU A 146 8.92 -7.95 7.94
CA LEU A 146 8.86 -8.25 6.50
C LEU A 146 8.83 -7.01 5.60
N ALA A 147 8.48 -5.83 6.15
CA ALA A 147 8.40 -4.58 5.40
C ALA A 147 9.73 -4.15 4.73
N GLN A 148 10.88 -4.65 5.19
CA GLN A 148 12.18 -4.38 4.54
C GLN A 148 12.48 -5.34 3.38
N ASP A 149 11.87 -6.53 3.39
CA ASP A 149 12.05 -7.56 2.36
C ASP A 149 11.04 -7.42 1.20
N VAL A 150 9.92 -6.73 1.45
CA VAL A 150 8.83 -6.42 0.50
C VAL A 150 9.11 -5.12 -0.25
#